data_AF-A0A4S4N0G4-F1
#
_entry.id   AF-A0A4S4N0G4-F1
#
_cell.length_a   1.000
_cell.length_b   1.000
_cell.length_c   1.000
_cell.angle_alpha   90.00
_cell.angle_beta   90.00
_cell.angle_gamma   90.00
#
_symmetry.space_group_name_H-M   'P 1'
#
loop_
_entity.id
_entity.type
_entity.pdbx_description
1 polymer ?
#
loop_
_entity_poly.entity_id
_entity_poly.type
_entity_poly.pdbx_seq_one_letter_code
_entity_poly.pdbx_strand_id
1 'polypeptide(L)' 'MSSQYDPEPEPMIKKKRKRADAEQLKVLNETYARTAFPSTEERIELAKKLGMSARSVQIWYALS' A
#
# COMPACT_ATOMS: atom_id res chain seq x y z
N MET A 1 -49.41 -7.19 7.80
CA MET A 1 -48.20 -6.74 8.52
C MET A 1 -47.28 -7.93 8.70
N SER A 2 -46.18 -8.00 7.95
CA SER A 2 -44.97 -8.74 8.31
C SER A 2 -43.84 -8.14 7.50
N SER A 3 -43.11 -7.26 8.16
CA SER A 3 -41.84 -6.73 7.71
C SER A 3 -40.80 -7.83 7.90
N GLN A 4 -40.03 -8.15 6.87
CA GLN A 4 -38.66 -8.63 7.07
C GLN A 4 -37.90 -8.40 5.76
N TYR A 5 -37.36 -7.18 5.63
CA TYR A 5 -36.40 -6.86 4.59
C TYR A 5 -35.02 -7.34 5.07
N ASP A 6 -34.41 -8.18 4.23
CA ASP A 6 -33.09 -8.78 4.39
C ASP A 6 -32.02 -7.68 4.51
N PRO A 7 -31.03 -7.79 5.42
CA PRO A 7 -30.04 -6.73 5.60
C PRO A 7 -29.12 -6.64 4.38
N GLU A 8 -29.20 -5.53 3.64
CA GLU A 8 -28.28 -5.22 2.54
C GLU A 8 -26.81 -5.31 2.99
N PRO A 9 -25.92 -5.88 2.16
CA PRO A 9 -24.51 -5.99 2.49
C PRO A 9 -23.89 -4.59 2.54
N GLU A 10 -23.41 -4.21 3.73
CA GLU A 10 -22.75 -2.94 3.94
C GLU A 10 -21.67 -2.69 2.87
N PRO A 11 -21.58 -1.47 2.32
CA PRO A 11 -20.59 -1.16 1.32
C PRO A 11 -19.22 -1.31 1.98
N MET A 12 -18.49 -2.37 1.60
CA MET A 12 -17.08 -2.54 1.91
C MET A 12 -16.36 -1.26 1.52
N ILE A 13 -16.11 -0.40 2.51
CA ILE A 13 -15.38 0.85 2.35
C ILE A 13 -14.00 0.43 1.87
N LYS A 14 -13.81 0.46 0.55
CA LYS A 14 -12.54 0.26 -0.13
C LYS A 14 -11.58 1.22 0.55
N LYS A 15 -10.76 0.71 1.48
CA LYS A 15 -9.75 1.48 2.21
C LYS A 15 -9.01 2.29 1.17
N LYS A 16 -9.27 3.60 1.15
CA LYS A 16 -8.64 4.54 0.22
C LYS A 16 -7.16 4.25 0.32
N ARG A 17 -6.56 3.82 -0.80
CA ARG A 17 -5.13 3.48 -0.85
C ARG A 17 -4.40 4.68 -0.25
N LYS A 18 -3.82 4.53 0.95
CA LYS A 18 -2.99 5.58 1.52
C LYS A 18 -1.81 5.71 0.56
N ARG A 19 -1.73 6.84 -0.14
CA ARG A 19 -0.53 7.22 -0.86
C ARG A 19 0.61 7.26 0.18
N ALA A 20 1.80 6.86 -0.25
CA ALA A 20 2.98 7.02 0.58
C ALA A 20 3.12 8.50 0.95
N ASP A 21 3.47 8.79 2.21
CA ASP A 21 3.74 10.13 2.69
C ASP A 21 4.94 10.75 1.96
N ALA A 22 5.12 12.07 2.02
CA ALA A 22 6.21 12.74 1.29
C ALA A 22 7.59 12.22 1.74
N GLU A 23 7.76 11.93 3.04
CA GLU A 23 8.98 11.33 3.57
C GLU A 23 9.17 9.89 3.06
N GLN A 24 8.09 9.11 2.98
CA GLN A 24 8.13 7.75 2.45
C GLN A 24 8.47 7.74 0.95
N LEU A 25 7.88 8.66 0.18
CA LEU A 25 8.16 8.84 -1.24
C LEU A 25 9.61 9.25 -1.48
N LYS A 26 10.20 10.09 -0.63
CA LYS A 26 11.61 10.48 -0.75
C LYS A 26 12.51 9.26 -0.68
N VAL A 27 12.33 8.41 0.33
CA VAL A 27 13.14 7.19 0.50
C VAL A 27 12.88 6.17 -0.62
N LEU A 28 11.61 5.99 -1.03
CA LEU A 28 11.25 5.11 -2.14
C LEU A 28 11.91 5.57 -3.45
N ASN A 29 11.88 6.87 -3.76
CA ASN A 29 12.54 7.44 -4.93
C ASN A 29 14.07 7.34 -4.85
N GLU A 30 14.67 7.58 -3.68
CA GLU A 30 16.11 7.42 -3.47
C GLU A 30 16.56 5.98 -3.72
N THR A 31 15.79 4.99 -3.26
CA THR A 31 16.07 3.58 -3.55
C THR A 31 15.80 3.27 -5.02
N TYR A 32 14.70 3.75 -5.60
CA TYR A 32 14.37 3.55 -7.02
C TYR A 32 15.46 4.06 -7.95
N ALA A 33 16.05 5.21 -7.62
CA ALA A 33 17.19 5.78 -8.35
C ALA A 33 18.43 4.88 -8.32
N ARG A 34 18.56 4.00 -7.31
CA ARG A 34 19.64 2.99 -7.22
C ARG A 34 19.25 1.67 -7.86
N THR A 35 18.02 1.22 -7.61
CA THR A 35 17.45 -0.03 -8.10
C THR A 35 15.95 0.11 -8.32
N ALA A 36 15.52 0.02 -9.59
CA ALA A 36 14.11 -0.04 -9.94
C ALA A 36 13.47 -1.40 -9.59
N PHE A 37 14.29 -2.42 -9.28
CA PHE A 37 13.87 -3.78 -8.96
C PHE A 37 14.43 -4.22 -7.61
N PRO A 38 13.97 -3.64 -6.49
CA PRO A 38 14.41 -4.07 -5.17
C PRO A 38 14.05 -5.53 -4.92
N SER A 39 14.97 -6.25 -4.31
CA SER A 39 14.76 -7.65 -3.92
C SER A 39 13.69 -7.78 -2.84
N THR A 40 13.21 -9.00 -2.59
CA THR A 40 12.18 -9.23 -1.56
C THR A 40 12.64 -8.77 -0.18
N GLU A 41 13.89 -9.01 0.19
CA GLU A 41 14.48 -8.50 1.44
C GLU A 41 14.50 -6.98 1.49
N GLU A 42 15.00 -6.30 0.45
CA GLU A 42 15.04 -4.84 0.39
C GLU A 42 13.65 -4.23 0.54
N ARG A 43 12.63 -4.82 -0.10
CA ARG A 43 11.24 -4.37 0.05
C ARG A 43 10.74 -4.53 1.49
N ILE A 44 11.10 -5.60 2.18
CA ILE A 44 10.73 -5.84 3.58
C ILE A 44 11.45 -4.85 4.50
N GLU A 45 12.73 -4.57 4.25
CA GLU A 45 13.48 -3.57 5.01
C GLU A 45 12.93 -2.16 4.81
N LEU A 46 12.65 -1.75 3.57
CA LEU A 46 11.98 -0.49 3.26
C LEU A 46 10.60 -0.41 3.92
N ALA A 47 9.82 -1.49 3.85
CA ALA A 47 8.52 -1.57 4.50
C ALA A 47 8.65 -1.33 6.02
N LYS A 48 9.58 -2.01 6.69
CA LYS A 48 9.86 -1.81 8.12
C LYS A 48 10.31 -0.38 8.42
N LYS A 49 11.24 0.15 7.63
CA LYS A 49 11.80 1.51 7.80
C LYS A 49 10.75 2.60 7.61
N LEU A 50 9.85 2.41 6.66
CA LEU A 50 8.79 3.37 6.32
C LEU A 50 7.49 3.13 7.10
N GLY A 51 7.38 2.05 7.88
CA GLY A 51 6.11 1.64 8.49
C GLY A 51 5.04 1.26 7.45
N MET A 52 5.46 0.86 6.26
CA MET A 52 4.59 0.41 5.16
C MET A 52 4.51 -1.12 5.13
N SER A 53 3.56 -1.67 4.37
CA SER A 53 3.58 -3.10 4.03
C SER A 53 4.50 -3.35 2.84
N ALA A 54 5.18 -4.49 2.80
CA ALA A 54 5.98 -4.91 1.65
C ALA A 54 5.17 -4.95 0.34
N ARG A 55 3.86 -5.24 0.46
CA ARG A 55 2.89 -5.16 -0.64
C ARG A 55 2.73 -3.73 -1.17
N SER A 56 2.60 -2.74 -0.29
CA SER A 56 2.49 -1.32 -0.67
C SER A 56 3.76 -0.84 -1.37
N VAL A 57 4.93 -1.23 -0.85
CA VAL A 57 6.23 -0.95 -1.47
C VAL A 57 6.28 -1.58 -2.87
N GLN A 58 5.97 -2.87 -3.01
CA GLN A 58 5.94 -3.55 -4.30
C GLN A 58 4.99 -2.87 -5.31
N ILE A 59 3.78 -2.51 -4.91
CA ILE A 59 2.83 -1.80 -5.79
C ILE A 59 3.40 -0.45 -6.21
N TRP A 60 4.05 0.28 -5.31
CA TRP A 60 4.69 1.55 -5.64
C TRP A 60 5.80 1.36 -6.69
N TYR A 61 6.66 0.36 -6.53
CA TYR A 61 7.69 0.01 -7.53
C TYR A 61 7.10 -0.50 -8.85
N ALA A 62 5.90 -1.10 -8.84
CA ALA A 62 5.21 -1.53 -10.04
C ALA A 62 4.45 -0.41 -10.77
N LEU A 63 4.23 0.73 -10.10
CA LEU A 63 3.54 1.91 -10.63
C LEU A 63 4.49 3.07 -10.97
N SER A 64 5.72 3.02 -10.47
CA SER A 64 6.77 4.02 -10.71
C SER A 64 7.64 3.58 -11.89
#